data_AF-A0A6I3QVA8-F1
#
_entry.id   AF-A0A6I3QVA8-F1
#
_cell.length_a   1.000
_cell.length_b   1.000
_cell.length_c   1.000
_cell.angle_alpha   90.00
_cell.angle_beta   90.00
_cell.angle_gamma   90.00
#
_symmetry.space_group_name_H-M   'P 1'
#
loop_
_entity.id
_entity.type
_entity.pdbx_description
1 polymer ?
#
loop_
_entity_poly.entity_id
_entity_poly.type
_entity_poly.pdbx_seq_one_letter_code
_entity_poly.pdbx_strand_id
1 'polypeptide(L)' 'MRAEKFGAVMGVLVEQIVHLITENYEYDEMTASNEFYSSKVYALLEQEETKLWHLSPLTLFNLFDEEKKTGSFELPEEV' A
#
# COMPACT_ATOMS: atom_id res chain seq x y z
N MET A 1 0.71 9.70 -20.96
CA MET A 1 2.10 9.66 -20.46
C MET A 1 2.24 9.69 -18.93
N ARG A 2 1.91 10.76 -18.18
CA ARG A 2 2.10 10.75 -16.70
C ARG A 2 1.13 9.79 -15.97
N ALA A 3 -0.17 9.88 -16.27
CA ALA A 3 -1.18 8.98 -15.71
C ALA A 3 -0.95 7.50 -16.08
N GLU A 4 -0.42 7.23 -17.28
CA GLU A 4 -0.08 5.85 -17.71
C GLU A 4 1.09 5.25 -16.91
N LYS A 5 2.07 6.08 -16.51
CA LYS A 5 3.17 5.66 -15.62
C LYS A 5 2.65 5.34 -14.23
N PHE A 6 1.78 6.19 -13.69
CA PHE A 6 1.18 5.99 -12.36
C PHE A 6 0.38 4.69 -12.31
N GLY A 7 -0.53 4.46 -13.26
CA GLY A 7 -1.32 3.23 -13.32
C GLY A 7 -0.47 1.96 -13.47
N ALA A 8 0.59 1.99 -14.29
CA ALA A 8 1.51 0.86 -14.42
C ALA A 8 2.26 0.56 -13.12
N VAL A 9 2.78 1.58 -12.44
CA VAL A 9 3.47 1.42 -11.15
C VAL A 9 2.52 0.91 -10.07
N MET A 10 1.29 1.44 -10.02
CA MET A 10 0.26 1.01 -9.08
C MET A 10 -0.02 -0.49 -9.16
N GLY A 11 -0.16 -1.05 -10.35
CA GLY A 11 -0.40 -2.50 -10.51
C GLY A 11 0.69 -3.35 -9.85
N VAL A 12 1.96 -2.99 -10.08
CA VAL A 12 3.11 -3.73 -9.51
C VAL A 12 3.26 -3.48 -8.00
N LEU A 13 2.94 -2.28 -7.52
CA LEU A 13 2.97 -1.98 -6.08
C LEU A 13 1.91 -2.79 -5.33
N VAL A 14 0.68 -2.82 -5.83
CA VAL A 14 -0.43 -3.53 -5.18
C VAL A 14 -0.12 -5.02 -5.07
N GLU A 15 0.37 -5.65 -6.14
CA GLU A 15 0.75 -7.08 -6.12
C GLU A 15 1.81 -7.36 -5.05
N GLN A 16 2.86 -6.54 -4.97
CA GLN A 16 3.93 -6.72 -3.98
C GLN A 16 3.46 -6.48 -2.55
N ILE A 17 2.58 -5.50 -2.31
CA ILE A 17 2.06 -5.22 -0.97
C ILE A 17 1.13 -6.35 -0.52
N VAL A 18 0.25 -6.84 -1.40
CA VAL A 18 -0.61 -7.99 -1.10
C VAL A 18 0.23 -9.22 -0.76
N HIS A 19 1.31 -9.48 -1.50
CA HIS A 19 2.24 -10.55 -1.18
C HIS A 19 2.85 -10.39 0.21
N LEU A 20 3.37 -9.20 0.56
CA LEU A 20 3.88 -8.92 1.91
C LEU A 20 2.81 -9.13 2.99
N ILE A 21 1.56 -8.78 2.73
CA ILE A 21 0.46 -9.05 3.67
C ILE A 21 0.28 -10.54 3.88
N THR A 22 0.27 -11.36 2.81
CA THR A 22 0.15 -12.83 2.95
C THR A 22 1.31 -13.48 3.70
N GLU A 23 2.51 -12.90 3.62
CA GLU A 23 3.69 -13.41 4.34
C GLU A 23 3.66 -13.07 5.85
N ASN A 24 2.99 -11.97 6.23
CA ASN A 24 3.02 -11.43 7.59
C ASN A 24 1.72 -11.66 8.38
N TYR A 25 0.61 -11.81 7.67
CA TYR A 25 -0.70 -12.15 8.19
C TYR A 25 -1.11 -13.46 7.50
N GLU A 26 -1.48 -14.50 8.25
CA GLU A 26 -1.87 -15.84 7.74
C GLU A 26 -3.15 -15.79 6.87
N TYR A 27 -3.11 -15.01 5.80
CA TYR A 27 -4.19 -14.67 4.89
C TYR A 27 -3.93 -15.34 3.56
N ASP A 28 -5.01 -15.81 2.94
CA ASP A 28 -4.95 -16.07 1.50
C ASP A 28 -4.90 -14.76 0.72
N GLU A 29 -4.54 -14.86 -0.56
CA GLU A 29 -4.38 -13.71 -1.45
C GLU A 29 -5.65 -12.86 -1.56
N MET A 30 -6.83 -13.50 -1.51
CA MET A 30 -8.11 -12.80 -1.57
C MET A 30 -8.38 -11.98 -0.32
N THR A 31 -8.12 -12.55 0.85
CA THR A 31 -8.25 -11.86 2.14
C THR A 31 -7.26 -10.72 2.24
N ALA A 32 -5.99 -10.96 1.88
CA ALA A 32 -4.95 -9.94 1.86
C ALA A 32 -5.28 -8.77 0.90
N SER A 33 -5.80 -9.09 -0.28
CA SER A 33 -6.28 -8.09 -1.24
C SER A 33 -7.43 -7.26 -0.64
N ASN A 34 -8.45 -7.92 -0.10
CA ASN A 34 -9.62 -7.22 0.47
C ASN A 34 -9.22 -6.30 1.63
N GLU A 35 -8.34 -6.77 2.51
CA GLU A 35 -7.81 -5.99 3.62
C GLU A 35 -7.03 -4.77 3.12
N PHE A 36 -6.16 -4.95 2.11
CA PHE A 36 -5.40 -3.84 1.56
C PHE A 36 -6.29 -2.81 0.86
N TYR A 37 -7.19 -3.24 -0.03
CA TYR A 37 -8.12 -2.35 -0.72
C TYR A 37 -9.07 -1.58 0.22
N SER A 38 -9.31 -2.11 1.42
CA SER A 38 -10.16 -1.46 2.44
C SER A 38 -9.38 -0.50 3.35
N SER A 39 -8.06 -0.43 3.22
CA SER A 39 -7.19 0.39 4.08
C SER A 39 -7.18 1.87 3.69
N LYS A 40 -6.96 2.76 4.67
CA LYS A 40 -6.70 4.18 4.41
C LYS A 40 -5.39 4.36 3.63
N VAL A 41 -4.40 3.48 3.85
CA VAL A 41 -3.15 3.48 3.07
C VAL A 41 -3.44 3.33 1.58
N TYR A 42 -4.27 2.36 1.17
CA TYR A 42 -4.65 2.22 -0.23
C TYR A 42 -5.43 3.43 -0.75
N ALA A 43 -6.40 3.92 0.03
CA ALA A 43 -7.19 5.09 -0.35
C ALA A 43 -6.33 6.35 -0.59
N LEU A 44 -5.22 6.52 0.13
CA LEU A 44 -4.24 7.58 -0.14
C LEU A 44 -3.32 7.24 -1.31
N LEU A 45 -2.91 5.98 -1.45
CA LEU A 45 -2.02 5.51 -2.51
C LEU A 45 -2.63 5.72 -3.91
N GLU A 46 -3.96 5.59 -4.03
CA GLU A 46 -4.70 5.89 -5.26
C GLU A 46 -4.69 7.39 -5.65
N GLN A 47 -4.36 8.28 -4.72
CA GLN A 47 -4.25 9.72 -4.97
C GLN A 47 -2.84 10.05 -5.46
N GLU A 48 -2.66 10.26 -6.77
CA GLU A 48 -1.35 10.52 -7.40
C GLU A 48 -0.60 11.68 -6.73
N GLU A 49 -1.31 12.69 -6.23
CA GLU A 49 -0.80 13.90 -5.59
C GLU A 49 -0.12 13.65 -4.25
N THR A 50 -0.49 12.57 -3.54
CA THR A 50 0.14 12.19 -2.27
C THR A 50 1.57 11.67 -2.47
N LYS A 51 1.91 11.27 -3.71
CA LYS A 51 3.19 10.69 -4.10
C LYS A 51 3.58 9.43 -3.31
N LEU A 52 2.65 8.79 -2.61
CA LEU A 52 2.93 7.53 -1.88
C LEU A 52 3.42 6.41 -2.79
N TRP A 53 3.05 6.46 -4.07
CA TRP A 53 3.55 5.54 -5.10
C TRP A 53 5.05 5.67 -5.40
N HIS A 54 5.75 6.66 -4.84
CA HIS A 54 7.22 6.73 -4.84
C HIS A 54 7.86 5.92 -3.71
N LEU A 55 7.10 5.55 -2.68
CA LEU A 55 7.60 4.75 -1.56
C LEU A 55 7.81 3.30 -2.00
N SER A 56 8.72 2.61 -1.31
CA SER A 56 8.94 1.18 -1.55
C SER A 56 7.71 0.36 -1.13
N PRO A 57 7.46 -0.83 -1.72
CA PRO A 57 6.40 -1.73 -1.26
C PRO A 57 6.50 -2.05 0.23
N LEU A 58 7.72 -2.23 0.75
CA LEU A 58 7.94 -2.48 2.17
C LEU A 58 7.53 -1.29 3.05
N THR A 59 7.80 -0.06 2.61
CA THR A 59 7.36 1.14 3.32
C THR A 59 5.84 1.24 3.33
N LEU A 60 5.18 0.99 2.20
CA LEU A 60 3.72 1.02 2.10
C LEU A 60 3.08 -0.09 2.94
N PHE A 61 3.69 -1.28 2.96
CA PHE A 61 3.28 -2.36 3.85
C PHE A 61 3.42 -1.97 5.33
N ASN A 62 4.51 -1.31 5.73
CA ASN A 62 4.69 -0.86 7.12
C ASN A 62 3.61 0.14 7.54
N LEU A 63 3.20 1.05 6.64
CA LEU A 63 2.07 1.95 6.90
C LEU A 63 0.76 1.18 7.08
N PHE A 64 0.53 0.16 6.25
CA PHE A 64 -0.65 -0.69 6.37
C PHE A 64 -0.63 -1.48 7.68
N ASP A 65 0.51 -2.04 8.05
CA ASP A 65 0.73 -2.78 9.29
C ASP A 65 0.50 -1.90 10.52
N GLU A 66 0.98 -0.65 10.49
CA GLU A 66 0.72 0.35 11.53
C GLU A 66 -0.77 0.71 11.61
N GLU A 67 -1.42 0.94 10.47
CA GLU A 67 -2.86 1.19 10.38
C GLU A 67 -3.65 0.04 11.01
N LYS A 68 -3.29 -1.21 10.67
CA LYS A 68 -3.98 -2.41 11.14
C LYS A 68 -3.82 -2.58 12.66
N LYS A 69 -2.64 -2.26 13.20
CA LYS A 69 -2.31 -2.43 14.63
C LYS A 69 -2.86 -1.30 15.50
N THR A 70 -2.90 -0.07 15.00
CA THR A 70 -3.18 1.12 15.83
C THR A 70 -4.45 1.87 15.42
N GLY A 71 -4.98 1.63 14.21
CA GLY A 71 -6.08 2.38 13.60
C GLY A 71 -5.65 3.66 12.86
N SER A 72 -4.36 3.98 12.90
CA SER A 72 -3.72 5.16 12.28
C SER A 72 -2.31 4.83 11.78
N PHE A 73 -1.70 5.75 11.04
CA PHE A 73 -0.28 5.67 10.68
C PHE A 73 0.27 7.08 10.52
N GLU A 74 1.58 7.22 10.63
CA GLU A 74 2.29 8.47 10.34
C GLU A 74 3.00 8.36 8.99
N LEU A 75 2.83 9.37 8.13
CA LEU A 75 3.54 9.40 6.87
C LEU A 75 5.03 9.65 7.12
N PRO A 76 5.94 8.93 6.43
CA PRO A 76 7.36 9.15 6.59
C PRO A 76 7.71 10.57 6.12
N GLU A 77 8.53 11.26 6.91
CA GLU A 77 9.09 12.57 6.51
C GLU A 77 9.97 12.40 5.26
N GLU A 78 9.83 13.30 4.27
CA GLU A 78 10.76 13.38 3.14
C GLU A 78 12.13 13.84 3.69
N VAL A 79 13.12 12.94 3.70
CA VAL A 79 14.52 13.25 4.10
C VAL A 79 15.25 14.02 3.00
#